data_AF-A0A7Y5BRE8-F1
#
_entry.id   AF-A0A7Y5BRE8-F1
#
_cell.length_a   1.000
_cell.length_b   1.000
_cell.length_c   1.000
_cell.angle_alpha   90.00
_cell.angle_beta   90.00
_cell.angle_gamma   90.00
#
_symmetry.space_group_name_H-M   'P 1'
#
loop_
_entity.id
_entity.type
_entity.pdbx_description
1 polymer ?
#
loop_
_entity_poly.entity_id
_entity_poly.type
_entity_poly.pdbx_seq_one_letter_code
_entity_poly.pdbx_strand_id
1 'polypeptide(L)'
;MNAKKLFTTTILFAMTVLLALSGVWQSAAAKSTGTFRLHEGDTIDVGKQGLHVTNIPFGVSHVFLDTVKGESLPPRFNHDVEIDYRAPVLEARFLNDKGAEIYDISAQVYVYFNIGKVERALWDAGGMDNIAIWFANERTGQWEQCFTYLAEERLDNGKYDRLTCLAPGSGYYVLGQVDFDKEAFYKNTPYTTSDSTATDTTTYLEIARKYVAE
;
A
#
# COMPACT_ATOMS: atom_id res chain seq x y z
N MET A 1 55.77 22.02 31.65
CA MET A 1 55.07 21.73 30.38
C MET A 1 53.64 21.36 30.70
N ASN A 2 52.67 22.10 30.15
CA ASN A 2 51.31 22.23 30.66
C ASN A 2 50.38 21.12 30.12
N ALA A 3 50.08 20.12 30.95
CA ALA A 3 49.16 19.01 30.64
C ALA A 3 47.69 19.43 30.44
N LYS A 4 47.34 20.71 30.64
CA LYS A 4 45.97 21.22 30.49
C LYS A 4 45.58 21.59 29.05
N LYS A 5 46.51 21.60 28.09
CA LYS A 5 46.22 21.98 26.69
C LYS A 5 45.96 20.80 25.75
N LEU A 6 46.13 19.56 26.21
CA LEU A 6 45.95 18.37 25.35
C LEU A 6 44.54 17.77 25.40
N PHE A 7 43.70 18.18 26.34
CA PHE A 7 42.36 17.58 26.53
C PHE A 7 41.23 18.32 25.79
N THR A 8 41.48 19.54 25.32
CA THR A 8 40.44 20.37 24.70
C THR A 8 40.34 20.22 23.18
N THR A 9 41.35 19.66 22.53
CA THR A 9 41.36 19.47 21.07
C THR A 9 40.74 18.15 20.62
N THR A 10 40.66 17.13 21.48
CA THR A 10 40.05 15.84 21.12
C THR A 10 38.52 15.86 21.18
N ILE A 11 37.94 16.74 22.00
CA ILE A 11 36.48 16.88 22.13
C ILE A 11 35.88 17.62 20.92
N LEU A 12 36.64 18.52 20.29
CA LEU A 12 36.14 19.30 19.15
C LEU A 12 36.06 18.50 17.83
N PHE A 13 36.86 17.43 17.69
CA PHE A 13 36.82 16.56 16.50
C PHE A 13 35.76 15.46 16.59
N ALA A 14 35.42 15.01 17.80
CA ALA A 14 34.33 14.05 18.02
C ALA A 14 32.93 14.67 17.80
N MET A 15 32.81 16.00 17.89
CA MET A 15 31.53 16.69 17.72
C MET A 15 31.23 17.10 16.27
N THR A 16 32.23 17.08 15.37
CA THR A 16 32.05 17.38 13.94
C THR A 16 31.76 16.15 13.09
N VAL A 17 32.12 14.94 13.55
CA VAL A 17 31.75 13.68 12.85
C VAL A 17 30.32 13.23 13.18
N LEU A 18 29.74 13.67 14.31
CA LEU A 18 28.35 13.34 14.65
C LEU A 18 27.29 14.16 13.90
N LEU A 19 27.70 15.17 13.12
CA LEU A 19 26.81 15.98 12.26
C LEU A 19 26.73 15.47 10.81
N ALA A 20 27.49 14.43 10.46
CA ALA A 20 27.50 13.86 9.11
C ALA A 20 26.69 12.55 8.98
N LEU A 21 26.11 12.04 10.07
CA LEU A 21 25.29 10.80 10.07
C LEU A 21 23.83 11.01 10.52
N SER A 22 23.42 12.25 10.80
CA SER A 22 22.01 12.59 11.05
C SER A 22 21.27 13.07 9.79
N GLY A 23 21.91 13.00 8.62
CA GLY A 23 21.32 13.37 7.32
C GLY A 23 20.42 12.33 6.68
N VAL A 24 20.03 11.27 7.40
CA VAL A 24 19.25 10.15 6.85
C VAL A 24 17.90 10.17 7.57
N TRP A 25 16.90 10.75 6.89
CA TRP A 25 15.47 10.75 7.21
C TRP A 25 15.02 11.66 8.37
N GLN A 26 15.06 12.97 8.12
CA GLN A 26 14.10 13.87 8.75
C GLN A 26 12.69 13.47 8.28
N SER A 27 11.94 12.85 9.19
CA SER A 27 10.52 12.51 9.03
C SER A 27 9.74 13.77 8.63
N ALA A 28 9.37 13.89 7.36
CA ALA A 28 8.41 14.89 6.93
C ALA A 28 7.04 14.57 7.54
N ALA A 29 6.36 15.64 7.92
CA ALA A 29 5.13 15.64 8.71
C ALA A 29 3.99 14.80 8.10
N ALA A 30 3.14 14.28 8.99
CA ALA A 30 1.82 13.81 8.60
C ALA A 30 1.03 14.94 7.90
N LYS A 31 0.41 14.57 6.78
CA LYS A 31 -0.50 15.33 5.90
C LYS A 31 0.15 16.24 4.85
N SER A 32 0.29 15.69 3.66
CA SER A 32 -0.03 16.44 2.44
C SER A 32 -0.82 15.54 1.51
N THR A 33 -2.13 15.78 1.42
CA THR A 33 -2.83 15.57 0.15
C THR A 33 -2.20 16.56 -0.83
N GLY A 34 -1.95 16.15 -2.07
CA GLY A 34 -1.44 17.08 -3.06
C GLY A 34 -0.67 16.41 -4.19
N THR A 35 -0.07 17.25 -5.02
CA THR A 35 0.76 16.83 -6.15
C THR A 35 2.23 16.86 -5.77
N PHE A 36 2.90 15.72 -5.92
CA PHE A 36 4.32 15.51 -5.62
C PHE A 36 5.07 15.28 -6.91
N ARG A 37 6.27 15.83 -7.02
CA ARG A 37 7.22 15.44 -8.07
C ARG A 37 7.86 14.11 -7.68
N LEU A 38 7.93 13.16 -8.62
CA LEU A 38 8.51 11.84 -8.36
C LEU A 38 10.04 11.87 -8.52
N HIS A 39 10.73 11.23 -7.57
CA HIS A 39 12.13 10.83 -7.71
C HIS A 39 12.26 9.34 -7.39
N GLU A 40 13.31 8.73 -7.95
CA GLU A 40 13.65 7.33 -7.66
C GLU A 40 14.05 7.16 -6.18
N GLY A 41 13.50 6.14 -5.52
CA GLY A 41 13.70 5.86 -4.11
C GLY A 41 12.74 6.63 -3.17
N ASP A 42 11.90 7.53 -3.71
CA ASP A 42 10.98 8.31 -2.88
C ASP A 42 9.95 7.42 -2.19
N THR A 43 9.66 7.75 -0.93
CA THR A 43 8.48 7.25 -0.22
C THR A 43 7.62 8.44 0.13
N ILE A 44 6.38 8.43 -0.37
CA ILE A 44 5.42 9.52 -0.21
C ILE A 44 4.28 9.00 0.67
N ASP A 45 4.20 9.51 1.89
CA ASP A 45 3.19 9.13 2.88
C ASP A 45 1.97 10.07 2.85
N VAL A 46 0.75 9.50 2.82
CA VAL A 46 -0.50 10.20 3.12
C VAL A 46 -1.23 9.45 4.23
N GLY A 47 -0.96 9.84 5.48
CA GLY A 47 -1.53 9.18 6.65
C GLY A 47 -0.85 7.84 6.94
N LYS A 48 -1.55 6.72 6.76
CA LYS A 48 -1.02 5.36 6.98
C LYS A 48 -0.82 4.58 5.67
N GLN A 49 -0.89 5.25 4.55
CA GLN A 49 -0.80 4.67 3.22
C GLN A 49 -0.02 5.62 2.31
N GLY A 50 0.41 5.13 1.16
CA GLY A 50 1.18 5.96 0.26
C GLY A 50 1.83 5.18 -0.87
N LEU A 51 2.87 5.78 -1.44
CA LEU A 51 3.63 5.21 -2.54
C LEU A 51 5.11 5.06 -2.19
N HIS A 52 5.72 3.98 -2.68
CA HIS A 52 7.16 3.81 -2.76
C HIS A 52 7.58 3.73 -4.22
N VAL A 53 8.48 4.62 -4.65
CA VAL A 53 8.90 4.76 -6.05
C VAL A 53 10.22 4.03 -6.23
N THR A 54 10.21 2.86 -6.86
CA THR A 54 11.46 2.16 -7.17
C THR A 54 12.10 2.66 -8.46
N ASN A 55 11.29 3.14 -9.41
CA ASN A 55 11.72 3.81 -10.61
C ASN A 55 10.57 4.70 -11.11
N ILE A 56 10.87 5.71 -11.94
CA ILE A 56 9.88 6.63 -12.48
C ILE A 56 9.28 6.02 -13.76
N PRO A 57 7.97 5.70 -13.80
CA PRO A 57 7.36 5.14 -14.99
C PRO A 57 7.48 6.10 -16.19
N PHE A 58 7.56 5.53 -17.39
CA PHE A 58 7.71 6.34 -18.61
C PHE A 58 6.58 7.36 -18.76
N GLY A 59 6.95 8.61 -19.02
CA GLY A 59 6.01 9.72 -19.20
C GLY A 59 5.44 10.31 -17.91
N VAL A 60 5.68 9.67 -16.76
CA VAL A 60 5.26 10.17 -15.44
C VAL A 60 6.34 11.07 -14.86
N SER A 61 5.89 12.11 -14.17
CA SER A 61 6.76 13.11 -13.53
C SER A 61 6.26 13.51 -12.15
N HIS A 62 4.94 13.45 -11.95
CA HIS A 62 4.28 13.81 -10.71
C HIS A 62 3.26 12.74 -10.35
N VAL A 63 2.89 12.71 -9.07
CA VAL A 63 1.73 11.96 -8.59
C VAL A 63 0.89 12.85 -7.69
N PHE A 64 -0.41 12.87 -7.91
CA PHE A 64 -1.36 13.40 -6.95
C PHE A 64 -1.79 12.27 -6.01
N LEU A 65 -1.73 12.51 -4.70
CA LEU A 65 -2.22 11.59 -3.69
C LEU A 65 -3.24 12.25 -2.78
N ASP A 66 -4.33 11.53 -2.49
CA ASP A 66 -5.32 11.91 -1.48
C ASP A 66 -5.86 10.68 -0.74
N THR A 67 -6.47 10.89 0.43
CA THR A 67 -7.22 9.87 1.15
C THR A 67 -8.69 10.20 1.19
N VAL A 68 -9.50 9.30 0.67
CA VAL A 68 -10.96 9.45 0.60
C VAL A 68 -11.61 8.48 1.59
N LYS A 69 -12.71 8.89 2.22
CA LYS A 69 -13.52 7.94 2.99
C LYS A 69 -14.24 7.01 2.00
N GLY A 70 -14.33 5.71 2.33
CA GLY A 70 -14.85 4.69 1.41
C GLY A 70 -16.23 4.97 0.84
N GLU A 71 -17.11 5.60 1.62
CA GLU A 71 -18.47 6.00 1.21
C GLU A 71 -18.50 7.14 0.16
N SER A 72 -17.34 7.74 -0.15
CA SER A 72 -17.23 8.91 -1.03
C SER A 72 -16.61 8.59 -2.40
N LEU A 73 -16.55 7.31 -2.78
CA LEU A 73 -16.10 6.91 -4.11
C LEU A 73 -17.06 7.42 -5.19
N PRO A 74 -16.55 7.89 -6.34
CA PRO A 74 -17.38 8.27 -7.47
C PRO A 74 -18.33 7.14 -7.92
N PRO A 75 -19.59 7.44 -8.30
CA PRO A 75 -20.58 6.41 -8.67
C PRO A 75 -20.21 5.56 -9.90
N ARG A 76 -19.21 5.97 -10.68
CA ARG A 76 -18.71 5.21 -11.84
C ARG A 76 -17.95 3.95 -11.44
N PHE A 77 -17.51 3.85 -10.19
CA PHE A 77 -16.84 2.66 -9.68
C PHE A 77 -17.87 1.61 -9.37
N ASN A 78 -17.67 0.44 -9.96
CA ASN A 78 -18.64 -0.62 -9.85
C ASN A 78 -18.71 -1.13 -8.40
N HIS A 79 -19.87 -1.04 -7.75
CA HIS A 79 -20.07 -1.58 -6.39
C HIS A 79 -20.39 -3.07 -6.38
N ASP A 80 -20.33 -3.76 -7.53
CA ASP A 80 -20.55 -5.21 -7.64
C ASP A 80 -19.56 -6.06 -6.81
N VAL A 81 -18.44 -5.46 -6.37
CA VAL A 81 -17.52 -6.08 -5.42
C VAL A 81 -17.75 -5.48 -4.04
N GLU A 82 -18.33 -6.26 -3.14
CA GLU A 82 -18.48 -5.89 -1.73
C GLU A 82 -17.14 -6.07 -1.01
N ILE A 83 -16.43 -4.97 -0.83
CA ILE A 83 -15.16 -4.91 -0.10
C ILE A 83 -15.48 -4.37 1.30
N ASP A 84 -15.02 -5.04 2.37
CA ASP A 84 -14.95 -4.50 3.72
C ASP A 84 -13.65 -3.70 3.90
N TYR A 85 -13.77 -2.38 4.11
CA TYR A 85 -12.67 -1.43 4.03
C TYR A 85 -11.93 -1.41 5.37
N ARG A 86 -10.63 -1.71 5.36
CA ARG A 86 -9.80 -1.75 6.57
C ARG A 86 -8.97 -0.48 6.77
N ALA A 87 -8.93 0.39 5.75
CA ALA A 87 -8.27 1.67 5.77
C ALA A 87 -9.04 2.70 4.89
N PRO A 88 -8.79 4.02 5.07
CA PRO A 88 -9.26 5.01 4.10
C PRO A 88 -8.71 4.70 2.70
N VAL A 89 -9.51 4.98 1.69
CA VAL A 89 -9.13 4.77 0.28
C VAL A 89 -7.99 5.70 -0.08
N LEU A 90 -6.98 5.21 -0.77
CA LEU A 90 -5.95 6.04 -1.37
C LEU A 90 -6.32 6.34 -2.82
N GLU A 91 -6.48 7.61 -3.17
CA GLU A 91 -6.51 8.04 -4.57
C GLU A 91 -5.07 8.31 -5.01
N ALA A 92 -4.67 7.73 -6.14
CA ALA A 92 -3.40 8.04 -6.78
C ALA A 92 -3.62 8.39 -8.25
N ARG A 93 -3.16 9.56 -8.67
CA ARG A 93 -3.19 10.01 -10.08
C ARG A 93 -1.79 10.34 -10.55
N PHE A 94 -1.27 9.54 -11.47
CA PHE A 94 0.04 9.74 -12.08
C PHE A 94 -0.06 10.76 -13.20
N LEU A 95 0.81 11.76 -13.21
CA LEU A 95 0.74 12.91 -14.12
C LEU A 95 2.05 13.09 -14.88
N ASN A 96 1.95 13.54 -16.13
CA ASN A 96 3.11 14.00 -16.90
C ASN A 96 3.48 15.45 -16.55
N ASP A 97 4.55 15.97 -17.17
CA ASP A 97 5.08 17.32 -16.87
C ASP A 97 4.09 18.45 -17.19
N LYS A 98 3.05 18.16 -17.98
CA LYS A 98 1.98 19.09 -18.33
C LYS A 98 0.76 18.98 -17.40
N GLY A 99 0.84 18.12 -16.38
CA GLY A 99 -0.26 17.84 -15.45
C GLY A 99 -1.37 16.96 -16.05
N ALA A 100 -1.16 16.35 -17.22
CA ALA A 100 -2.13 15.42 -17.79
C ALA A 100 -1.95 14.03 -17.17
N GLU A 101 -3.07 13.38 -16.88
CA GLU A 101 -3.12 12.08 -16.22
C GLU A 101 -2.67 10.94 -17.14
N ILE A 102 -1.97 9.99 -16.54
CA ILE A 102 -1.51 8.75 -17.14
C ILE A 102 -2.23 7.62 -16.42
N TYR A 103 -3.15 6.97 -17.12
CA TYR A 103 -4.03 5.96 -16.52
C TYR A 103 -3.33 4.64 -16.26
N ASP A 104 -2.42 4.22 -17.13
CA ASP A 104 -1.72 2.94 -17.03
C ASP A 104 -0.22 3.23 -16.90
N ILE A 105 0.41 2.70 -15.85
CA ILE A 105 1.84 2.85 -15.62
C ILE A 105 2.51 1.48 -15.58
N SER A 106 3.70 1.37 -16.17
CA SER A 106 4.49 0.14 -16.06
C SER A 106 4.97 0.01 -14.61
N ALA A 107 4.40 -0.94 -13.88
CA ALA A 107 4.69 -1.42 -12.53
C ALA A 107 6.10 -1.10 -11.95
N GLN A 108 6.33 0.16 -11.54
CA GLN A 108 7.60 0.63 -10.95
C GLN A 108 7.37 1.45 -9.66
N VAL A 109 6.10 1.62 -9.31
CA VAL A 109 5.65 2.29 -8.10
C VAL A 109 4.83 1.29 -7.31
N TYR A 110 5.07 1.23 -6.02
CA TYR A 110 4.33 0.38 -5.10
C TYR A 110 3.37 1.23 -4.28
N VAL A 111 2.09 0.87 -4.29
CA VAL A 111 1.14 1.35 -3.30
C VAL A 111 1.31 0.53 -2.03
N TYR A 112 1.27 1.18 -0.88
CA TYR A 112 1.30 0.50 0.41
C TYR A 112 0.25 1.00 1.39
N PHE A 113 -0.12 0.11 2.31
CA PHE A 113 -0.88 0.40 3.51
C PHE A 113 -0.12 -0.15 4.72
N ASN A 114 0.16 0.70 5.69
CA ASN A 114 0.69 0.30 6.99
C ASN A 114 -0.39 -0.51 7.73
N ILE A 115 -0.06 -1.72 8.15
CA ILE A 115 -1.00 -2.65 8.78
C ILE A 115 -0.82 -2.71 10.30
N GLY A 116 -1.93 -2.92 11.01
CA GLY A 116 -1.96 -3.17 12.44
C GLY A 116 -1.98 -4.66 12.77
N LYS A 117 -2.21 -4.98 14.05
CA LYS A 117 -2.31 -6.38 14.51
C LYS A 117 -3.44 -7.16 13.85
N VAL A 118 -4.57 -6.49 13.59
CA VAL A 118 -5.76 -7.13 13.01
C VAL A 118 -5.50 -7.51 11.55
N GLU A 119 -5.03 -6.57 10.73
CA GLU A 119 -4.71 -6.82 9.33
C GLU A 119 -3.57 -7.83 9.19
N ARG A 120 -2.57 -7.78 10.09
CA ARG A 120 -1.52 -8.79 10.14
C ARG A 120 -2.06 -10.19 10.41
N ALA A 121 -2.95 -10.35 11.39
CA ALA A 121 -3.55 -11.64 11.70
C ALA A 121 -4.37 -12.21 10.53
N LEU A 122 -5.08 -11.35 9.78
CA LEU A 122 -5.79 -11.75 8.57
C LEU A 122 -4.84 -12.26 7.49
N TRP A 123 -3.76 -11.52 7.26
CA TRP A 123 -2.71 -11.92 6.32
C TRP A 123 -2.05 -13.24 6.73
N ASP A 124 -1.69 -13.41 8.00
CA ASP A 124 -1.09 -14.65 8.48
C ASP A 124 -2.04 -15.85 8.37
N ALA A 125 -3.36 -15.62 8.39
CA ALA A 125 -4.37 -16.69 8.30
C ALA A 125 -4.66 -17.18 6.87
N GLY A 126 -4.37 -16.38 5.83
CA GLY A 126 -4.74 -16.75 4.45
C GLY A 126 -4.19 -15.85 3.34
N GLY A 127 -3.26 -14.94 3.68
CA GLY A 127 -2.65 -14.00 2.74
C GLY A 127 -3.70 -13.18 1.97
N MET A 128 -3.52 -13.15 0.65
CA MET A 128 -4.38 -12.43 -0.29
C MET A 128 -5.83 -12.90 -0.31
N ASP A 129 -6.12 -14.13 0.12
CA ASP A 129 -7.50 -14.65 0.17
C ASP A 129 -8.30 -14.01 1.33
N ASN A 130 -7.60 -13.55 2.37
CA ASN A 130 -8.24 -12.95 3.55
C ASN A 130 -8.13 -11.42 3.58
N ILE A 131 -7.07 -10.85 3.00
CA ILE A 131 -6.86 -9.40 2.94
C ILE A 131 -5.94 -9.05 1.78
N ALA A 132 -6.37 -8.10 0.95
CA ALA A 132 -5.61 -7.65 -0.21
C ALA A 132 -5.79 -6.16 -0.45
N ILE A 133 -4.90 -5.61 -1.27
CA ILE A 133 -5.11 -4.32 -1.90
C ILE A 133 -5.94 -4.54 -3.16
N TRP A 134 -7.02 -3.80 -3.27
CA TRP A 134 -7.90 -3.73 -4.42
C TRP A 134 -7.67 -2.41 -5.14
N PHE A 135 -7.69 -2.45 -6.48
CA PHE A 135 -7.51 -1.29 -7.32
C PHE A 135 -8.76 -1.08 -8.18
N ALA A 136 -9.30 0.13 -8.14
CA ALA A 136 -10.35 0.58 -9.05
C ALA A 136 -9.70 1.47 -10.12
N ASN A 137 -9.70 0.98 -11.36
CA ASN A 137 -9.08 1.70 -12.48
C ASN A 137 -9.89 2.96 -12.82
N GLU A 138 -9.24 4.12 -12.82
CA GLU A 138 -9.90 5.42 -13.06
C GLU A 138 -10.59 5.47 -14.45
N ARG A 139 -10.02 4.81 -15.45
CA ARG A 139 -10.51 4.81 -16.83
C ARG A 139 -11.71 3.90 -17.03
N THR A 140 -11.68 2.69 -16.46
CA THR A 140 -12.73 1.67 -16.70
C THR A 140 -13.76 1.59 -15.57
N GLY A 141 -13.44 2.13 -14.39
CA GLY A 141 -14.25 1.99 -13.18
C GLY A 141 -14.29 0.56 -12.61
N GLN A 142 -13.53 -0.36 -13.20
CA GLN A 142 -13.52 -1.77 -12.80
C GLN A 142 -12.57 -1.99 -11.62
N TRP A 143 -13.00 -2.85 -10.70
CA TRP A 143 -12.18 -3.33 -9.61
C TRP A 143 -11.40 -4.56 -10.02
N GLU A 144 -10.14 -4.58 -9.63
CA GLU A 144 -9.28 -5.74 -9.73
C GLU A 144 -8.48 -5.91 -8.44
N GLN A 145 -8.18 -7.16 -8.10
CA GLN A 145 -7.30 -7.46 -6.99
C GLN A 145 -5.86 -7.15 -7.42
N CYS A 146 -5.20 -6.27 -6.68
CA CYS A 146 -3.79 -5.96 -6.88
C CYS A 146 -2.95 -7.06 -6.24
N PHE A 147 -1.93 -7.57 -6.95
CA PHE A 147 -1.06 -8.63 -6.41
C PHE A 147 -0.31 -8.12 -5.17
N THR A 148 -0.81 -8.50 -4.00
CA THR A 148 -0.43 -7.92 -2.71
C THR A 148 0.62 -8.78 -2.05
N TYR A 149 1.63 -8.17 -1.45
CA TYR A 149 2.63 -8.87 -0.68
C TYR A 149 2.98 -8.09 0.60
N LEU A 150 3.41 -8.84 1.60
CA LEU A 150 3.82 -8.32 2.89
C LEU A 150 5.27 -7.84 2.83
N ALA A 151 5.49 -6.59 3.21
CA ALA A 151 6.81 -6.02 3.48
C ALA A 151 6.97 -5.88 5.00
N GLU A 152 7.80 -6.75 5.58
CA GLU A 152 8.06 -6.83 7.02
C GLU A 152 9.07 -5.76 7.46
N GLU A 153 8.66 -4.50 7.48
CA GLU A 153 9.55 -3.39 7.86
C GLU A 153 9.73 -3.24 9.38
N ARG A 154 8.87 -3.86 10.20
CA ARG A 154 9.00 -3.76 11.66
C ARG A 154 10.30 -4.36 12.18
N LEU A 155 10.90 -5.29 11.43
CA LEU A 155 12.20 -5.90 11.74
C LEU A 155 13.39 -4.98 11.42
N ASP A 156 13.25 -4.10 10.42
CA ASP A 156 14.37 -3.31 9.87
C ASP A 156 14.36 -1.82 10.27
N ASN A 157 13.18 -1.22 10.50
CA ASN A 157 13.07 0.21 10.85
C ASN A 157 12.07 0.53 11.98
N GLY A 158 11.33 -0.48 12.46
CA GLY A 158 10.50 -0.41 13.67
C GLY A 158 9.20 0.40 13.56
N LYS A 159 8.73 0.77 12.36
CA LYS A 159 7.49 1.55 12.22
C LYS A 159 6.24 0.67 12.13
N TYR A 160 6.01 0.03 11.00
CA TYR A 160 4.82 -0.78 10.72
C TYR A 160 5.17 -1.85 9.69
N ASP A 161 4.52 -3.02 9.77
CA ASP A 161 4.47 -3.90 8.60
C ASP A 161 3.58 -3.25 7.54
N ARG A 162 3.83 -3.58 6.27
CA ARG A 162 3.06 -3.02 5.15
C ARG A 162 2.52 -4.12 4.26
N LEU A 163 1.27 -3.97 3.85
CA LEU A 163 0.80 -4.65 2.65
C LEU A 163 1.00 -3.72 1.47
N THR A 164 1.55 -4.27 0.39
CA THR A 164 2.02 -3.49 -0.74
C THR A 164 1.68 -4.18 -2.05
N CYS A 165 1.49 -3.42 -3.12
CA CYS A 165 1.29 -3.97 -4.45
C CYS A 165 1.86 -3.04 -5.52
N LEU A 166 2.21 -3.60 -6.68
CA LEU A 166 2.64 -2.80 -7.84
C LEU A 166 1.44 -2.02 -8.37
N ALA A 167 1.55 -0.71 -8.39
CA ALA A 167 0.52 0.17 -8.93
C ALA A 167 0.36 -0.08 -10.44
N PRO A 168 -0.80 -0.59 -10.90
CA PRO A 168 -1.05 -0.75 -12.33
C PRO A 168 -1.33 0.61 -13.02
N GLY A 169 -1.76 1.62 -12.27
CA GLY A 169 -2.29 2.82 -12.88
C GLY A 169 -2.82 3.89 -11.94
N SER A 170 -3.38 4.94 -12.53
CA SER A 170 -4.15 5.95 -11.79
C SER A 170 -5.51 5.39 -11.40
N GLY A 171 -5.93 5.66 -10.17
CA GLY A 171 -7.20 5.18 -9.63
C GLY A 171 -7.24 5.14 -8.11
N TYR A 172 -8.12 4.30 -7.59
CA TYR A 172 -8.37 4.17 -6.15
C TYR A 172 -7.85 2.85 -5.65
N TYR A 173 -7.14 2.89 -4.52
CA TYR A 173 -6.57 1.73 -3.87
C TYR A 173 -7.22 1.55 -2.50
N VAL A 174 -7.64 0.32 -2.21
CA VAL A 174 -8.32 -0.02 -0.97
C VAL A 174 -7.65 -1.23 -0.34
N LEU A 175 -7.29 -1.12 0.93
CA LEU A 175 -7.01 -2.30 1.74
C LEU A 175 -8.32 -2.88 2.24
N GLY A 176 -8.65 -4.10 1.84
CA GLY A 176 -9.94 -4.68 2.16
C GLY A 176 -9.99 -6.20 2.15
N GLN A 177 -11.07 -6.71 2.72
CA GLN A 177 -11.48 -8.11 2.59
C GLN A 177 -12.65 -8.14 1.62
N VAL A 178 -12.65 -9.03 0.65
CA VAL A 178 -13.86 -9.29 -0.14
C VAL A 178 -14.49 -10.54 0.43
N ASP A 179 -15.71 -10.41 0.93
CA ASP A 179 -16.53 -11.59 1.18
C ASP A 179 -17.01 -12.06 -0.18
N PHE A 180 -16.20 -12.89 -0.84
CA PHE A 180 -16.65 -13.53 -2.05
C PHE A 180 -17.77 -14.47 -1.64
N ASP A 181 -19.02 -14.07 -1.87
CA ASP A 181 -20.06 -15.06 -2.12
C ASP A 181 -19.55 -15.90 -3.29
N LYS A 182 -18.94 -17.05 -2.97
CA LYS A 182 -18.07 -17.83 -3.87
C LYS A 182 -18.77 -18.18 -5.17
N GLU A 183 -20.10 -18.14 -5.23
CA GLU A 183 -20.87 -18.44 -6.43
C GLU A 183 -20.94 -17.30 -7.47
N ALA A 184 -20.74 -16.03 -7.10
CA ALA A 184 -20.95 -14.90 -8.01
C ALA A 184 -19.72 -14.62 -8.90
N PHE A 185 -18.51 -14.77 -8.37
CA PHE A 185 -17.27 -14.46 -9.09
C PHE A 185 -16.97 -15.47 -10.22
N TYR A 186 -17.33 -16.75 -10.04
CA TYR A 186 -17.21 -17.77 -11.08
C TYR A 186 -18.32 -17.73 -12.14
N LYS A 187 -19.43 -17.01 -11.90
CA LYS A 187 -20.52 -16.89 -12.90
C LYS A 187 -20.23 -15.87 -14.01
N ASN A 188 -19.32 -14.92 -13.79
CA ASN A 188 -19.10 -13.80 -14.71
C ASN A 188 -17.73 -13.77 -15.40
N THR A 189 -16.89 -14.79 -15.21
CA THR A 189 -15.65 -14.97 -16.00
C THR A 189 -15.86 -16.05 -17.06
N PRO A 190 -15.96 -15.72 -18.37
CA PRO A 190 -15.96 -16.74 -19.40
C PRO A 190 -14.52 -17.24 -19.56
N TYR A 191 -14.19 -18.35 -18.92
CA TYR A 191 -13.15 -19.24 -19.41
C TYR A 191 -13.68 -20.68 -19.41
N THR A 192 -13.93 -21.18 -20.61
CA THR A 192 -14.08 -22.60 -20.91
C THR A 192 -12.88 -23.36 -20.37
N THR A 193 -13.11 -24.38 -19.54
CA THR A 193 -12.59 -25.72 -19.76
C THR A 193 -13.45 -26.74 -19.00
N SER A 194 -13.66 -27.86 -19.67
CA SER A 194 -14.44 -29.05 -19.34
C SER A 194 -14.16 -29.68 -17.96
N ASP A 195 -15.22 -30.28 -17.38
CA ASP A 195 -15.23 -31.41 -16.42
C ASP A 195 -14.43 -31.23 -15.10
N SER A 196 -14.87 -31.61 -13.90
CA SER A 196 -15.99 -32.40 -13.40
C SER A 196 -15.98 -32.28 -11.86
N THR A 197 -17.17 -32.23 -11.25
CA THR A 197 -17.57 -32.79 -9.93
C THR A 197 -16.56 -32.81 -8.75
N ALA A 198 -16.88 -32.10 -7.65
CA ALA A 198 -17.20 -32.73 -6.34
C ALA A 198 -17.34 -31.71 -5.18
N THR A 199 -18.48 -31.83 -4.50
CA THR A 199 -18.82 -31.62 -3.07
C THR A 199 -17.69 -31.41 -2.04
N ASP A 200 -17.82 -30.42 -1.16
CA ASP A 200 -18.33 -30.53 0.23
C ASP A 200 -18.05 -29.22 1.02
N THR A 201 -19.07 -28.59 1.61
CA THR A 201 -19.04 -27.21 2.16
C THR A 201 -19.03 -27.12 3.69
N THR A 202 -18.61 -28.19 4.40
CA THR A 202 -18.84 -28.29 5.86
C THR A 202 -17.62 -28.04 6.76
N THR A 203 -16.72 -27.08 6.51
CA THR A 203 -15.52 -26.94 7.38
C THR A 203 -15.05 -25.52 7.73
N TYR A 204 -15.57 -24.45 7.10
CA TYR A 204 -15.02 -23.10 7.33
C TYR A 204 -15.68 -22.31 8.48
N LEU A 205 -16.93 -22.63 8.86
CA LEU A 205 -17.64 -21.91 9.92
C LEU A 205 -17.16 -22.25 11.35
N GLU A 206 -16.44 -23.36 11.54
CA GLU A 206 -15.94 -23.74 12.87
C GLU A 206 -14.58 -23.12 13.21
N ILE A 207 -13.79 -22.71 12.22
CA ILE A 207 -12.47 -22.09 12.46
C ILE A 207 -12.64 -20.63 12.91
N ALA A 208 -13.60 -19.89 12.36
CA ALA A 208 -13.84 -18.49 12.73
C ALA A 208 -14.35 -18.32 14.18
N ARG A 209 -15.08 -19.30 14.73
CA ARG A 209 -15.52 -19.25 16.14
C ARG A 209 -14.39 -19.51 17.14
N LYS A 210 -13.30 -20.16 16.71
CA LYS A 210 -12.19 -20.49 17.60
C LYS A 210 -11.26 -19.29 17.88
N TYR A 211 -11.25 -18.27 17.03
CA TYR A 211 -10.37 -17.09 17.17
C TYR A 211 -11.04 -15.85 17.78
N VAL A 212 -12.34 -15.92 18.15
CA VAL A 212 -13.07 -14.84 18.83
C VAL A 212 -13.18 -15.08 20.35
N ALA A 213 -12.71 -16.23 20.83
CA ALA A 213 -12.76 -16.59 22.25
C ALA A 213 -11.39 -17.06 22.75
N GLU A 214 -10.40 -16.18 22.75
CA GLU A 214 -9.19 -16.22 23.60
C GLU A 214 -8.59 -14.81 23.75
#